data_AF-A0A3S4II23-F1
#
_entry.id   AF-A0A3S4II23-F1
#
_cell.length_a   1.000
_cell.length_b   1.000
_cell.length_c   1.000
_cell.angle_alpha   90.00
_cell.angle_beta   90.00
_cell.angle_gamma   90.00
#
_symmetry.space_group_name_H-M   'P 1'
#
loop_
_entity.id
_entity.type
_entity.pdbx_description
1 polymer ?
#
loop_
_entity_poly.entity_id
_entity_poly.type
_entity_poly.pdbx_seq_one_letter_code
_entity_poly.pdbx_strand_id
1 'polypeptide(L)'
;MPRRFKAAFALVLTVILAPLLPPLPAVPLVSAEGIAILVQQLLIGLSMGFVMRIVISAVELTGFIIGAQTGLGFAMFYDPVHAAQVPVLSQMLSLFTFFLFLAFDGHHVVLGALAHSFQVLPIGMPMPAQGIKALTLWGAHLFEWGVWLAMPIIGALLITNLAIGVMTRAAPQFNIFSFGFR
;
A
#
# COMPACT_ATOMS: atom_id res chain seq x y z
N MET A 1 15.42 6.89 -0.12
CA MET A 1 16.05 7.51 1.08
C MET A 1 17.28 6.71 1.51
N PRO A 2 18.41 7.36 1.84
CA PRO A 2 19.61 6.67 2.30
C PRO A 2 19.37 5.89 3.60
N ARG A 3 19.95 4.69 3.71
CA ARG A 3 19.76 3.80 4.88
C ARG A 3 20.07 4.47 6.22
N ARG A 4 21.04 5.39 6.23
CA ARG A 4 21.47 6.15 7.40
C ARG A 4 20.36 7.05 7.97
N PHE A 5 19.59 7.72 7.11
CA PHE A 5 18.48 8.56 7.56
C PHE A 5 17.35 7.74 8.18
N LYS A 6 17.03 6.58 7.59
CA LYS A 6 16.03 5.67 8.16
C LYS A 6 16.44 5.17 9.55
N ALA A 7 17.72 4.80 9.72
CA ALA A 7 18.24 4.35 11.01
C ALA A 7 18.24 5.47 12.06
N ALA A 8 18.66 6.68 11.68
CA ALA A 8 18.64 7.84 12.58
C ALA A 8 17.20 8.19 13.01
N PHE A 9 16.25 8.20 12.08
CA PHE A 9 14.85 8.46 12.38
C PHE A 9 14.25 7.40 13.32
N ALA A 10 14.54 6.12 13.08
CA ALA A 10 14.11 5.04 13.96
C ALA A 10 14.69 5.20 15.37
N LEU A 11 15.97 5.57 15.50
CA LEU A 11 16.61 5.80 16.80
C LEU A 11 15.96 6.96 17.56
N VAL A 12 15.69 8.08 16.87
CA VAL A 12 15.00 9.23 17.46
C VAL A 12 13.60 8.84 17.95
N LEU A 13 12.84 8.11 17.14
CA LEU A 13 11.51 7.62 17.54
C LEU A 13 11.59 6.72 18.77
N THR A 14 12.55 5.80 18.83
CA THR A 14 12.74 4.93 20.00
C THR A 14 13.03 5.73 21.26
N VAL A 15 13.90 6.74 21.19
CA VAL A 15 14.22 7.59 22.37
C VAL A 15 13.00 8.37 22.84
N ILE A 16 12.16 8.86 21.92
CA ILE A 16 10.94 9.59 22.25
C ILE A 16 9.87 8.66 22.86
N LEU A 17 9.71 7.46 22.30
CA LEU A 17 8.65 6.53 22.72
C LEU A 17 9.01 5.69 23.95
N ALA A 18 10.28 5.35 24.14
CA ALA A 18 10.76 4.52 25.25
C ALA A 18 10.21 4.91 26.65
N PRO A 19 10.20 6.19 27.07
CA PRO A 19 9.69 6.56 28.39
C PRO A 19 8.16 6.42 28.54
N LEU A 20 7.42 6.27 27.44
CA LEU A 20 5.96 6.09 27.43
C LEU A 20 5.55 4.60 27.48
N LEU A 21 6.51 3.68 27.38
CA LEU A 21 6.23 2.25 27.29
C LEU A 21 6.15 1.58 28.67
N PRO A 22 5.41 0.45 28.79
CA PRO A 22 5.42 -0.38 29.98
C PRO A 22 6.84 -0.87 30.34
N PRO A 23 7.09 -1.22 31.62
CA PRO A 23 8.38 -1.74 32.03
C PRO A 23 8.78 -2.98 31.23
N LEU A 24 10.06 -3.04 30.87
CA LEU A 24 10.62 -4.16 30.13
C LEU A 24 10.55 -5.44 30.97
N PRO A 25 10.29 -6.61 30.34
CA PRO A 25 10.46 -7.90 30.99
C PRO A 25 11.89 -8.05 31.52
N ALA A 26 12.05 -8.67 32.69
CA ALA A 26 13.36 -8.98 33.27
C ALA A 26 14.02 -10.17 32.56
N VAL A 27 14.14 -10.10 31.23
CA VAL A 27 14.74 -11.14 30.37
C VAL A 27 16.09 -10.62 29.88
N PRO A 28 17.19 -11.39 30.04
CA PRO A 28 18.49 -10.99 29.52
C PRO A 28 18.43 -10.85 27.99
N LEU A 29 18.94 -9.73 27.45
CA LEU A 29 18.95 -9.50 25.99
C LEU A 29 19.66 -10.62 25.22
N VAL A 30 20.77 -11.13 25.78
CA VAL A 30 21.55 -12.23 25.19
C VAL A 30 21.08 -13.56 25.79
N SER A 31 19.83 -13.92 25.51
CA SER A 31 19.24 -15.21 25.86
C SER A 31 18.34 -15.69 24.72
N ALA A 32 18.04 -17.00 24.68
CA ALA A 32 17.13 -17.55 23.67
C ALA A 32 15.74 -16.87 23.72
N GLU A 33 15.27 -16.55 24.93
CA GLU A 33 14.02 -15.82 25.15
C GLU A 33 14.11 -14.36 24.67
N GLY A 34 15.22 -13.67 24.94
CA GLY A 34 15.46 -12.31 24.45
C GLY A 34 15.50 -12.23 22.92
N ILE A 35 16.11 -13.21 22.26
CA ILE A 35 16.12 -13.31 20.78
C ILE A 35 14.70 -13.56 20.25
N ALA A 36 13.94 -14.44 20.89
CA ALA A 36 12.56 -14.71 20.49
C ALA A 36 11.68 -13.45 20.58
N ILE A 37 11.82 -12.67 21.66
CA ILE A 37 11.14 -11.38 21.83
C ILE A 37 11.54 -10.39 20.72
N LEU A 38 12.82 -10.32 20.36
CA LEU A 38 13.30 -9.43 19.30
C LEU A 38 12.70 -9.79 17.94
N VAL A 39 12.69 -11.08 17.60
CA VAL A 39 12.06 -11.58 16.37
C VAL A 39 10.57 -11.24 16.36
N GLN A 40 9.87 -11.41 17.48
CA GLN A 40 8.47 -11.06 17.60
C GLN A 40 8.23 -9.57 17.33
N GLN A 41 9.02 -8.67 17.93
CA GLN A 41 8.86 -7.22 17.71
C GLN A 41 9.15 -6.83 16.25
N LEU A 42 10.12 -7.50 15.62
CA LEU A 42 10.39 -7.32 14.19
C LEU A 42 9.18 -7.75 13.34
N LEU A 43 8.54 -8.87 13.65
CA LEU A 43 7.33 -9.35 12.95
C LEU A 43 6.14 -8.41 13.14
N ILE A 44 5.94 -7.84 14.33
CA ILE A 44 4.88 -6.85 14.58
C ILE A 44 5.14 -5.59 13.74
N GLY A 45 6.36 -5.08 13.75
CA GLY A 45 6.76 -3.93 12.91
C GLY A 45 6.59 -4.20 11.42
N LEU A 46 6.98 -5.39 10.96
CA LEU A 46 6.78 -5.83 9.57
C LEU A 46 5.30 -5.88 9.21
N SER A 47 4.46 -6.39 10.12
CA SER A 47 3.00 -6.51 9.91
C SER A 47 2.35 -5.13 9.75
N MET A 48 2.72 -4.16 10.60
CA MET A 48 2.24 -2.78 10.46
C MET A 48 2.66 -2.16 9.11
N GLY A 49 3.93 -2.34 8.74
CA GLY A 49 4.44 -1.86 7.44
C GLY A 49 3.75 -2.54 6.25
N PHE A 50 3.44 -3.83 6.37
CA PHE A 50 2.74 -4.60 5.35
C PHE A 50 1.32 -4.10 5.12
N VAL A 51 0.56 -3.82 6.20
CA VAL A 51 -0.79 -3.24 6.10
C VAL A 51 -0.76 -1.88 5.39
N MET A 52 0.18 -1.00 5.74
CA MET A 52 0.32 0.28 5.04
C MET A 52 0.73 0.11 3.57
N ARG A 53 1.57 -0.90 3.26
CA ARG A 53 1.95 -1.21 1.89
C ARG A 53 0.74 -1.67 1.06
N ILE A 54 -0.17 -2.46 1.63
CA ILE A 54 -1.40 -2.90 0.95
C ILE A 54 -2.24 -1.71 0.49
N VAL A 55 -2.42 -0.70 1.35
CA VAL A 55 -3.21 0.50 1.00
C VAL A 55 -2.64 1.21 -0.23
N ILE A 56 -1.33 1.43 -0.25
CA ILE A 56 -0.67 2.09 -1.39
C ILE A 56 -0.74 1.20 -2.64
N SER A 57 -0.51 -0.11 -2.50
CA SER A 57 -0.55 -1.03 -3.64
C SER A 57 -1.96 -1.26 -4.20
N ALA A 58 -3.01 -1.07 -3.41
CA ALA A 58 -4.38 -1.03 -3.91
C ALA A 58 -4.58 0.14 -4.89
N VAL A 59 -4.08 1.33 -4.56
CA VAL A 59 -4.12 2.50 -5.44
C VAL A 59 -3.26 2.31 -6.70
N GLU A 60 -2.07 1.72 -6.55
CA GLU A 60 -1.21 1.38 -7.69
C GLU A 60 -1.93 0.44 -8.66
N LEU A 61 -2.65 -0.57 -8.12
CA LEU A 61 -3.47 -1.50 -8.89
C LEU A 61 -4.64 -0.80 -9.58
N THR A 62 -5.34 0.12 -8.90
CA THR A 62 -6.39 0.94 -9.51
C THR A 62 -5.86 1.69 -10.73
N GLY A 63 -4.73 2.38 -10.60
CA GLY A 63 -4.11 3.10 -11.71
C GLY A 63 -3.68 2.18 -12.84
N PHE A 64 -3.23 0.97 -12.51
CA PHE A 64 -2.83 -0.03 -13.50
C PHE A 64 -4.05 -0.50 -14.31
N ILE A 65 -5.16 -0.83 -13.64
CA ILE A 65 -6.39 -1.28 -14.30
C ILE A 65 -6.95 -0.18 -15.22
N ILE A 66 -7.01 1.06 -14.76
CA ILE A 66 -7.50 2.18 -15.58
C ILE A 66 -6.56 2.45 -16.76
N GLY A 67 -5.25 2.45 -16.53
CA GLY A 67 -4.25 2.65 -17.58
C GLY A 67 -4.34 1.59 -18.67
N ALA A 68 -4.53 0.32 -18.27
CA ALA A 68 -4.69 -0.79 -19.21
C ALA A 68 -5.94 -0.64 -20.10
N GLN A 69 -7.05 -0.13 -19.57
CA GLN A 69 -8.32 -0.02 -20.33
C GLN A 69 -8.43 1.23 -21.20
N THR A 70 -7.74 2.31 -20.86
CA THR A 70 -7.77 3.58 -21.60
C THR A 70 -6.82 3.61 -22.81
N GLY A 71 -6.06 2.54 -23.06
CA GLY A 71 -5.01 2.52 -24.07
C GLY A 71 -3.75 3.32 -23.69
N LEU A 72 -3.75 3.96 -22.51
CA LEU A 72 -2.60 4.62 -21.90
C LEU A 72 -1.58 3.64 -21.31
N GLY A 73 -1.86 2.33 -21.33
CA GLY A 73 -1.00 1.27 -20.81
C GLY A 73 0.39 1.16 -21.45
N PHE A 74 0.67 1.93 -22.51
CA PHE A 74 2.00 2.05 -23.10
C PHE A 74 2.86 3.14 -22.48
N ALA A 75 2.27 4.06 -21.70
CA ALA A 75 3.01 5.10 -20.97
C ALA A 75 3.52 4.51 -19.64
N MET A 76 4.67 3.85 -19.72
CA MET A 76 5.34 3.24 -18.58
C MET A 76 6.46 4.16 -18.08
N PHE A 77 6.51 4.36 -16.76
CA PHE A 77 7.57 5.08 -16.08
C PHE A 77 8.49 4.08 -15.37
N TYR A 78 9.80 4.30 -15.43
CA TYR A 78 10.74 3.45 -14.69
C TYR A 78 10.82 3.90 -13.24
N ASP A 79 10.47 3.00 -12.31
CA ASP A 79 10.64 3.21 -10.88
C ASP A 79 12.01 2.65 -10.42
N PRO A 80 12.99 3.51 -10.07
CA PRO A 80 14.30 3.07 -9.60
C PRO A 80 14.28 2.46 -8.19
N VAL A 81 13.19 2.63 -7.43
CA VAL A 81 13.05 2.06 -6.08
C VAL A 81 12.66 0.58 -6.15
N HIS A 82 11.74 0.24 -7.05
CA HIS A 82 11.28 -1.14 -7.26
C HIS A 82 11.96 -1.83 -8.45
N ALA A 83 12.85 -1.12 -9.16
CA ALA A 83 13.50 -1.58 -10.38
C ALA A 83 12.49 -2.13 -11.41
N ALA A 84 11.32 -1.51 -11.48
CA ALA A 84 10.17 -1.98 -12.25
C ALA A 84 9.60 -0.87 -13.13
N GLN A 85 8.91 -1.25 -14.20
CA GLN A 85 8.12 -0.31 -14.98
C GLN A 85 6.71 -0.24 -14.39
N VAL A 86 6.29 0.97 -14.04
CA VAL A 86 5.00 1.27 -13.44
C VAL A 86 4.23 2.20 -14.38
N PRO A 87 2.93 1.99 -14.64
CA PRO A 87 2.15 2.92 -15.46
C PRO A 87 2.19 4.34 -14.90
N VAL A 88 2.30 5.34 -15.77
CA VAL A 88 2.32 6.75 -15.36
C VAL A 88 1.10 7.10 -14.52
N LEU A 89 -0.08 6.56 -14.86
CA LEU A 89 -1.31 6.79 -14.12
C LEU A 89 -1.24 6.22 -12.69
N SER A 90 -0.68 5.02 -12.51
CA SER A 90 -0.42 4.45 -11.17
C SER A 90 0.49 5.37 -10.36
N GLN A 91 1.57 5.87 -10.96
CA GLN A 91 2.49 6.79 -10.28
C GLN A 91 1.81 8.10 -9.88
N MET A 92 0.98 8.68 -10.76
CA MET A 92 0.23 9.90 -10.47
C MET A 92 -0.78 9.72 -9.33
N LEU A 93 -1.55 8.62 -9.35
CA LEU A 93 -2.48 8.31 -8.27
C LEU A 93 -1.77 8.03 -6.95
N SER A 94 -0.63 7.34 -6.97
CA SER A 94 0.18 7.11 -5.76
C SER A 94 0.70 8.42 -5.16
N LEU A 95 1.17 9.36 -5.99
CA LEU A 95 1.58 10.69 -5.54
C LEU A 95 0.40 11.49 -4.95
N PHE A 96 -0.76 11.45 -5.60
CA PHE A 96 -1.97 12.09 -5.09
C PHE A 96 -2.39 11.51 -3.74
N THR A 97 -2.40 10.18 -3.60
CA THR A 97 -2.67 9.49 -2.33
C THR A 97 -1.65 9.85 -1.26
N PHE A 98 -0.38 10.02 -1.61
CA PHE A 98 0.65 10.48 -0.67
C PHE A 98 0.36 11.90 -0.17
N PHE A 99 -0.06 12.83 -1.04
CA PHE A 99 -0.47 14.16 -0.60
C PHE A 99 -1.71 14.13 0.28
N LEU A 100 -2.71 13.31 -0.04
CA LEU A 100 -3.87 13.12 0.83
C LEU A 100 -3.48 12.53 2.20
N PHE A 101 -2.59 11.54 2.21
CA PHE A 101 -2.08 10.96 3.44
C PHE A 101 -1.40 12.00 4.33
N LEU A 102 -0.64 12.94 3.75
CA LEU A 102 -0.07 14.04 4.52
C LEU A 102 -1.13 15.07 4.96
N ALA A 103 -2.08 15.41 4.08
CA ALA A 103 -3.13 16.37 4.37
C ALA A 103 -4.07 15.94 5.50
N PHE A 104 -4.27 14.63 5.67
CA PHE A 104 -5.08 14.05 6.75
C PHE A 104 -4.27 13.60 7.97
N ASP A 105 -3.01 14.04 8.09
CA ASP A 105 -2.13 13.63 9.20
C ASP A 105 -1.98 12.11 9.34
N GLY A 106 -2.05 11.37 8.24
CA GLY A 106 -1.94 9.91 8.24
C GLY A 106 -0.63 9.41 8.88
N HIS A 107 0.43 10.22 8.81
CA HIS A 107 1.69 9.92 9.48
C HIS A 107 1.56 9.94 11.02
N HIS A 108 0.74 10.83 11.59
CA HIS A 108 0.41 10.81 13.02
C HIS A 108 -0.40 9.56 13.39
N VAL A 109 -1.32 9.13 12.53
CA VAL A 109 -2.09 7.88 12.75
C VAL A 109 -1.16 6.67 12.82
N VAL A 110 -0.18 6.57 11.92
CA VAL A 110 0.80 5.47 11.92
C VAL A 110 1.66 5.49 13.18
N LEU A 111 2.14 6.67 13.60
CA LEU A 111 2.93 6.80 14.84
C LEU A 111 2.09 6.47 16.09
N GLY A 112 0.83 6.91 16.12
CA GLY A 112 -0.12 6.60 17.19
C GLY A 112 -0.41 5.09 17.26
N ALA A 113 -0.60 4.44 16.11
CA ALA A 113 -0.78 2.99 16.04
C ALA A 113 0.45 2.23 16.55
N LEU A 114 1.65 2.69 16.21
CA LEU A 114 2.90 2.10 16.71
C LEU A 114 3.02 2.24 18.23
N ALA A 115 2.75 3.42 18.79
CA ALA A 115 2.76 3.64 20.24
C ALA A 115 1.70 2.77 20.94
N HIS A 116 0.48 2.70 20.39
CA HIS A 116 -0.61 1.90 20.93
C HIS A 116 -0.34 0.39 20.85
N SER A 117 0.43 -0.08 19.86
CA SER A 117 0.77 -1.50 19.73
C SER A 117 1.50 -2.06 20.96
N PHE A 118 2.29 -1.25 21.66
CA PHE A 118 2.97 -1.67 22.89
C PHE A 118 2.04 -1.78 24.11
N GLN A 119 0.87 -1.15 24.06
CA GLN A 119 -0.18 -1.28 25.08
C GLN A 119 -1.04 -2.51 24.81
N VAL A 120 -1.38 -2.77 23.54
CA VAL A 120 -2.23 -3.90 23.13
C VAL A 120 -1.45 -5.22 23.15
N LEU A 121 -0.18 -5.19 22.75
CA LEU A 121 0.74 -6.33 22.71
C LEU A 121 2.02 -6.00 23.50
N PRO A 122 1.97 -6.13 24.84
CA PRO A 122 3.14 -5.91 25.68
C PRO A 122 4.31 -6.83 25.29
N ILE A 123 5.51 -6.33 25.53
CA ILE A 123 6.75 -7.06 25.23
C ILE A 123 6.78 -8.36 26.05
N GLY A 124 7.03 -9.50 25.39
CA GLY A 124 7.08 -10.82 26.03
C GLY A 124 5.76 -11.61 25.97
N MET A 125 4.65 -11.00 25.54
CA MET A 125 3.40 -11.74 25.34
C MET A 125 3.38 -12.42 23.95
N PRO A 126 2.98 -13.69 23.81
CA PRO A 126 2.91 -14.34 22.50
C PRO A 126 1.92 -13.66 21.56
N MET A 127 2.24 -13.66 20.27
CA MET A 127 1.39 -13.07 19.24
C MET A 127 0.07 -13.85 19.11
N PRO A 128 -1.09 -13.18 19.16
CA PRO A 128 -2.38 -13.85 19.10
C PRO A 128 -2.59 -14.49 17.73
N ALA A 129 -3.02 -15.75 17.71
CA ALA A 129 -3.29 -16.50 16.47
C ALA A 129 -4.31 -15.79 15.56
N GLN A 130 -5.26 -15.07 16.15
CA GLN A 130 -6.24 -14.25 15.42
C GLN A 130 -5.57 -13.10 14.65
N GLY A 131 -4.51 -12.49 15.19
CA GLY A 131 -3.76 -11.43 14.51
C GLY A 131 -3.02 -11.94 13.28
N ILE A 132 -2.43 -13.14 13.37
CA ILE A 132 -1.77 -13.80 12.24
C ILE A 132 -2.80 -14.12 11.14
N LYS A 133 -3.95 -14.70 11.51
CA LYS A 133 -5.03 -14.99 10.56
C LYS A 133 -5.61 -13.72 9.92
N ALA A 134 -5.74 -12.64 10.69
CA ALA A 134 -6.17 -11.36 10.14
C ALA A 134 -5.19 -10.89 9.07
N LEU A 135 -3.89 -10.91 9.36
CA LEU A 135 -2.85 -10.44 8.43
C LEU A 135 -2.86 -11.19 7.09
N THR A 136 -3.14 -12.50 7.08
CA THR A 136 -3.23 -13.26 5.83
C THR A 136 -4.46 -12.87 5.00
N LEU A 137 -5.57 -12.54 5.64
CA LEU A 137 -6.78 -12.06 4.97
C LEU A 137 -6.63 -10.63 4.45
N TRP A 138 -5.81 -9.80 5.09
CA TRP A 138 -5.56 -8.42 4.67
C TRP A 138 -5.01 -8.31 3.24
N GLY A 139 -4.29 -9.34 2.75
CA GLY A 139 -3.84 -9.38 1.36
C GLY A 139 -4.98 -9.37 0.34
N ALA A 140 -6.16 -9.92 0.68
CA ALA A 140 -7.32 -9.91 -0.21
C ALA A 140 -7.89 -8.50 -0.40
N HIS A 141 -7.81 -7.65 0.61
CA HIS A 141 -8.29 -6.26 0.54
C HIS A 141 -7.53 -5.41 -0.49
N LEU A 142 -6.28 -5.77 -0.80
CA LEU A 142 -5.53 -5.13 -1.89
C LEU A 142 -6.30 -5.18 -3.20
N PHE A 143 -6.75 -6.38 -3.59
CA PHE A 143 -7.48 -6.61 -4.83
C PHE A 143 -8.89 -6.05 -4.76
N GLU A 144 -9.57 -6.25 -3.62
CA GLU A 144 -10.91 -5.71 -3.39
C GLU A 144 -10.94 -4.20 -3.58
N TRP A 145 -10.12 -3.45 -2.83
CA TRP A 145 -10.09 -1.99 -2.91
C TRP A 145 -9.55 -1.50 -4.26
N GLY A 146 -8.53 -2.17 -4.79
CA GLY A 146 -7.95 -1.80 -6.08
C GLY A 146 -8.96 -1.88 -7.23
N VAL A 147 -9.76 -2.95 -7.27
CA VAL A 147 -10.84 -3.13 -8.25
C VAL A 147 -12.01 -2.19 -7.95
N TRP A 148 -12.43 -2.09 -6.68
CA TRP A 148 -13.57 -1.28 -6.28
C TRP A 148 -13.41 0.20 -6.64
N LEU A 149 -12.21 0.75 -6.42
CA LEU A 149 -11.84 2.10 -6.83
C LEU A 149 -11.83 2.28 -8.36
N ALA A 150 -11.48 1.24 -9.13
CA ALA A 150 -11.44 1.30 -10.58
C ALA A 150 -12.82 1.11 -11.25
N MET A 151 -13.75 0.42 -10.58
CA MET A 151 -15.07 0.06 -11.13
C MET A 151 -15.82 1.18 -11.87
N PRO A 152 -15.98 2.41 -11.34
CA PRO A 152 -16.73 3.44 -12.05
C PRO A 152 -16.13 3.78 -13.42
N ILE A 153 -14.80 3.80 -13.52
CA ILE A 153 -14.10 4.09 -14.77
C ILE A 153 -14.19 2.89 -15.72
N ILE A 154 -14.02 1.68 -15.19
CA ILE A 154 -14.20 0.44 -15.98
C ILE A 154 -15.60 0.38 -16.59
N GLY A 155 -16.64 0.70 -15.81
CA GLY A 155 -18.02 0.71 -16.28
C GLY A 155 -18.22 1.70 -17.43
N ALA A 156 -17.72 2.93 -17.29
CA ALA A 156 -17.78 3.94 -18.35
C ALA A 156 -17.03 3.52 -19.62
N LEU A 157 -15.84 2.94 -19.48
CA LEU A 157 -15.04 2.46 -20.60
C LEU A 157 -15.67 1.27 -21.31
N LEU A 158 -16.28 0.34 -20.56
CA LEU A 158 -16.99 -0.79 -21.12
C LEU A 158 -18.18 -0.34 -21.97
N ILE A 159 -18.98 0.61 -21.47
CA ILE A 159 -20.09 1.21 -22.21
C ILE A 159 -19.58 1.90 -23.48
N THR A 160 -18.51 2.67 -23.36
CA THR A 160 -17.91 3.40 -24.50
C THR A 160 -17.40 2.43 -25.56
N ASN A 161 -16.67 1.38 -25.16
CA ASN A 161 -16.17 0.34 -26.06
C ASN A 161 -17.30 -0.44 -26.73
N LEU A 162 -18.38 -0.73 -26.01
CA LEU A 162 -19.56 -1.37 -26.58
C LEU A 162 -20.24 -0.47 -27.62
N ALA A 163 -20.40 0.82 -27.32
CA ALA A 163 -20.98 1.79 -28.24
C ALA A 163 -20.14 1.91 -29.53
N ILE A 164 -18.81 1.98 -29.41
CA ILE A 164 -17.88 1.97 -30.55
C ILE A 164 -18.02 0.67 -31.35
N GLY A 165 -18.09 -0.49 -30.68
CA GLY A 165 -18.26 -1.79 -31.33
C GLY A 165 -19.55 -1.88 -32.15
N VAL A 166 -20.67 -1.39 -31.60
CA VAL A 166 -21.96 -1.32 -32.30
C VAL A 166 -21.89 -0.36 -33.48
N MET A 167 -21.28 0.81 -33.31
CA MET A 167 -21.12 1.81 -34.38
C MET A 167 -20.28 1.28 -35.54
N THR A 168 -19.19 0.57 -35.25
CA THR A 168 -18.31 -0.01 -36.27
C THR A 168 -19.05 -1.06 -37.12
N ARG A 169 -19.97 -1.81 -36.50
CA ARG A 169 -20.86 -2.74 -37.23
C ARG A 169 -21.91 -2.01 -38.07
N ALA A 170 -22.47 -0.91 -37.57
CA ALA A 170 -23.53 -0.17 -38.24
C ALA A 170 -23.02 0.70 -39.41
N ALA A 171 -21.80 1.25 -39.29
CA ALA A 171 -21.18 2.10 -40.30
C ALA A 171 -19.68 1.78 -40.43
N PRO A 172 -19.31 0.74 -41.21
CA PRO A 172 -17.93 0.26 -41.33
C PRO A 172 -16.92 1.30 -41.86
N GLN A 173 -17.44 2.36 -42.50
CA GLN A 173 -16.68 3.49 -43.01
C GLN A 173 -16.17 4.45 -41.91
N PHE A 174 -16.72 4.39 -40.68
CA PHE A 174 -16.11 5.01 -39.50
C PHE A 174 -14.91 4.15 -39.05
N ASN A 175 -13.79 4.28 -39.75
CA ASN A 175 -12.54 3.67 -39.33
C ASN A 175 -12.07 4.34 -38.02
N ILE A 176 -12.30 3.68 -36.90
CA ILE A 176 -12.09 4.17 -35.53
C ILE A 176 -10.68 4.77 -35.30
N PHE A 177 -9.70 4.35 -36.08
CA PHE A 177 -8.33 4.89 -36.06
C PHE A 177 -8.21 6.35 -36.51
N SER A 178 -9.17 6.90 -37.28
CA SER A 178 -9.13 8.31 -37.70
C SER A 178 -9.78 9.28 -36.72
N PHE A 179 -10.58 8.80 -35.75
CA PHE A 179 -11.33 9.64 -34.81
C PHE A 179 -11.10 9.33 -33.31
N GLY A 180 -10.66 8.12 -32.93
CA GLY A 180 -10.65 7.66 -31.54
C GLY A 180 -9.45 8.05 -30.67
N PHE A 181 -8.39 8.61 -31.24
CA PHE A 181 -7.13 8.93 -30.53
C PHE A 181 -6.76 10.43 -30.54
N ARG A 182 -7.73 11.32 -30.74
CA ARG A 182 -7.54 12.77 -30.56
C ARG A 182 -8.11 13.22 -29.23
#